data_AF-A0A9E5QHR2-F1
#
_entry.id   AF-A0A9E5QHR2-F1
#
_cell.length_a   1.000
_cell.length_b   1.000
_cell.length_c   1.000
_cell.angle_alpha   90.00
_cell.angle_beta   90.00
_cell.angle_gamma   90.00
#
_symmetry.space_group_name_H-M   'P 1'
#
loop_
_entity.id
_entity.type
_entity.pdbx_description
1 polymer ?
#
loop_
_entity_poly.entity_id
_entity_poly.type
_entity_poly.pdbx_seq_one_letter_code
_entity_poly.pdbx_strand_id
1 'polypeptide(L)'
;MVDHLWTVPAMPIMAFAVIVLFTRFSEKLSKTISIFAIAYGFVYSTITLIQTLGEPSGFVIDKGFDWLVLGNFTLQIGMYVDGLTVVMLMVVTIVALLVHIYSIGYMKGDPRTSRYFAF
;
A
#
# COMPACT_ATOMS: atom_id res chain seq x y z
N MET A 1 10.85 9.00 9.18
CA MET A 1 9.73 8.06 8.88
C MET A 1 9.59 7.88 7.38
N VAL A 2 9.56 8.95 6.62
CA VAL A 2 9.55 8.95 5.15
C VAL A 2 10.54 7.99 4.45
N ASP A 3 11.69 7.67 5.06
CA ASP A 3 12.65 6.67 4.56
C ASP A 3 12.08 5.26 4.33
N HIS A 4 10.98 4.90 5.00
CA HIS A 4 10.35 3.57 4.89
C HIS A 4 9.04 3.58 4.08
N LEU A 5 8.89 4.49 3.12
CA LEU A 5 7.70 4.57 2.26
C LEU A 5 7.40 3.30 1.46
N TRP A 6 8.39 2.45 1.23
CA TRP A 6 8.24 1.13 0.61
C TRP A 6 7.31 0.21 1.40
N THR A 7 7.08 0.49 2.70
CA THR A 7 6.15 -0.28 3.53
C THR A 7 4.69 -0.11 3.11
N VAL A 8 4.34 1.02 2.48
CA VAL A 8 2.98 1.30 2.01
C VAL A 8 2.52 0.29 0.95
N PRO A 9 3.27 0.06 -0.16
CA PRO A 9 2.94 -1.00 -1.10
C PRO A 9 3.26 -2.40 -0.57
N ALA A 10 4.22 -2.56 0.34
CA ALA A 10 4.58 -3.88 0.87
C ALA A 10 3.47 -4.49 1.76
N MET A 11 2.72 -3.66 2.51
CA MET A 11 1.67 -4.14 3.41
C MET A 11 0.53 -4.87 2.68
N PRO A 12 -0.07 -4.32 1.60
CA PRO A 12 -1.06 -5.03 0.80
C PRO A 12 -0.53 -6.34 0.20
N ILE A 13 0.72 -6.35 -0.28
CA ILE A 13 1.36 -7.55 -0.84
C ILE A 13 1.49 -8.64 0.24
N MET A 14 1.90 -8.24 1.45
CA MET A 14 1.97 -9.14 2.60
C MET A 14 0.60 -9.66 3.00
N ALA A 15 -0.43 -8.81 3.02
CA ALA A 15 -1.80 -9.21 3.29
C ALA A 15 -2.31 -10.23 2.26
N PHE A 16 -2.07 -10.00 0.96
CA PHE A 16 -2.38 -10.95 -0.10
C PHE A 16 -1.72 -12.32 0.16
N ALA A 17 -0.41 -12.33 0.41
CA ALA A 17 0.34 -13.56 0.67
C ALA A 17 -0.21 -14.32 1.89
N VAL A 18 -0.49 -13.60 2.99
CA VAL A 18 -1.01 -14.19 4.23
C VAL A 18 -2.42 -14.75 4.02
N ILE A 19 -3.30 -14.04 3.31
CA ILE A 19 -4.67 -14.47 3.07
C ILE A 19 -4.71 -15.70 2.18
N VAL A 20 -3.94 -15.72 1.09
CA VAL A 20 -3.91 -16.84 0.14
C VAL A 20 -3.33 -18.10 0.77
N LEU A 21 -2.27 -17.98 1.58
CA LEU A 21 -1.58 -19.13 2.15
C LEU A 21 -2.27 -19.69 3.40
N PHE A 22 -2.75 -18.84 4.31
CA PHE A 22 -3.17 -19.27 5.64
C PHE A 22 -4.66 -19.05 5.91
N THR A 23 -5.23 -17.94 5.46
CA THR A 23 -6.51 -17.44 5.98
C THR A 23 -7.71 -17.71 5.07
N ARG A 24 -7.49 -18.33 3.90
CA ARG A 24 -8.53 -18.58 2.88
C ARG A 24 -9.80 -19.25 3.43
N PHE A 25 -9.69 -20.08 4.48
CA PHE A 25 -10.80 -20.80 5.10
C PHE A 25 -11.69 -19.94 6.02
N SER A 26 -11.23 -18.75 6.44
CA SER A 26 -11.95 -17.88 7.35
C SER A 26 -12.18 -16.51 6.74
N GLU A 27 -13.46 -16.20 6.47
CA GLU A 27 -13.85 -14.90 5.91
C GLU A 27 -13.54 -13.75 6.87
N LYS A 28 -13.79 -13.93 8.18
CA LYS A 28 -13.58 -12.88 9.19
C LYS A 28 -12.12 -12.48 9.25
N LEU A 29 -11.22 -13.46 9.35
CA LEU A 29 -9.79 -13.19 9.43
C LEU A 29 -9.27 -12.58 8.13
N SER A 30 -9.73 -13.05 6.97
CA SER A 30 -9.32 -12.50 5.67
C SER A 30 -9.69 -11.02 5.52
N LYS A 31 -10.93 -10.67 5.91
CA LYS A 31 -11.42 -9.28 5.95
C LYS A 31 -10.56 -8.42 6.87
N THR A 32 -10.35 -8.86 8.10
CA THR A 32 -9.61 -8.08 9.11
C THR A 32 -8.16 -7.84 8.69
N ILE A 33 -7.46 -8.85 8.16
CA ILE A 33 -6.07 -8.71 7.70
C ILE A 33 -5.96 -7.71 6.56
N SER A 34 -6.83 -7.83 5.56
CA SER A 34 -6.83 -6.95 4.38
C SER A 34 -7.12 -5.49 4.76
N ILE A 35 -8.18 -5.26 5.56
CA ILE A 35 -8.53 -3.91 6.04
C ILE A 35 -7.41 -3.32 6.89
N PHE A 36 -6.79 -4.12 7.77
CA PHE A 36 -5.70 -3.65 8.63
C PHE A 36 -4.49 -3.21 7.81
N ALA A 37 -4.11 -3.97 6.78
CA ALA A 37 -2.99 -3.63 5.91
C ALA A 37 -3.22 -2.31 5.15
N ILE A 38 -4.44 -2.08 4.65
CA ILE A 38 -4.78 -0.84 3.96
C ILE A 38 -4.90 0.33 4.94
N ALA A 39 -5.50 0.12 6.12
CA ALA A 39 -5.58 1.12 7.16
C ALA A 39 -4.18 1.58 7.62
N TYR A 40 -3.23 0.65 7.74
CA TYR A 40 -1.83 0.97 8.00
C TYR A 40 -1.26 1.87 6.89
N GLY A 41 -1.45 1.51 5.62
CA GLY A 41 -1.01 2.31 4.48
C GLY A 41 -1.61 3.72 4.47
N PHE A 42 -2.89 3.85 4.82
CA PHE A 42 -3.58 5.14 4.93
C PHE A 42 -3.00 6.02 6.04
N VAL A 43 -2.79 5.47 7.24
CA VAL A 43 -2.15 6.21 8.35
C VAL A 43 -0.75 6.66 7.96
N TYR A 44 0.03 5.78 7.33
CA TYR A 44 1.37 6.10 6.87
C TYR A 44 1.40 7.19 5.79
N SER A 45 0.46 7.15 4.85
CA SER A 45 0.30 8.19 3.83
C SER A 45 -0.05 9.55 4.44
N THR A 46 -0.91 9.55 5.45
CA THR A 46 -1.35 10.78 6.14
C THR A 46 -0.18 11.43 6.88
N ILE A 47 0.62 10.64 7.59
CA ILE A 47 1.83 11.13 8.28
C ILE A 47 2.83 11.72 7.27
N THR A 48 3.02 11.04 6.14
CA THR A 48 3.93 11.50 5.07
C THR A 48 3.45 12.82 4.45
N LEU A 49 2.13 12.97 4.24
CA LEU A 49 1.54 14.21 3.73
C LEU A 49 1.76 15.38 4.69
N ILE A 50 1.51 15.18 5.99
CA ILE A 50 1.72 16.22 7.02
C ILE A 50 3.18 16.66 7.06
N GLN A 51 4.11 15.70 6.99
CA GLN A 51 5.56 16.00 6.96
C GLN A 51 5.95 16.79 5.70
N THR A 52 5.43 16.39 4.53
CA THR A 52 5.72 17.05 3.26
C THR A 52 5.17 18.48 3.20
N LEU A 53 4.01 18.75 3.82
CA LEU A 53 3.44 20.09 3.91
C LEU A 53 4.20 21.01 4.87
N GLY A 54 4.91 20.44 5.84
CA GLY A 54 5.70 21.20 6.83
C GLY A 54 7.09 21.59 6.36
N GLU A 55 7.58 21.05 5.24
CA GLU A 55 8.92 21.34 4.71
C GLU A 55 8.87 22.24 3.44
N PRO A 56 9.40 23.48 3.51
CA PRO A 56 9.41 24.40 2.36
C PRO A 56 10.32 23.98 1.21
N SER A 57 11.30 23.10 1.45
CA SER A 57 12.37 22.77 0.51
C SER A 57 12.01 21.72 -0.55
N GLY A 58 10.77 21.21 -0.55
CA GLY A 58 10.37 20.15 -1.48
C GLY A 58 11.00 18.83 -1.06
N PHE A 59 10.20 17.97 -0.44
CA PHE A 59 10.65 16.67 0.01
C PHE A 59 10.80 15.74 -1.21
N VAL A 60 12.04 15.32 -1.52
CA VAL A 60 12.35 14.35 -2.58
C VAL A 60 13.11 13.16 -2.00
N ILE A 61 12.50 11.98 -2.01
CA ILE A 61 13.24 10.73 -1.79
C ILE A 61 13.58 10.16 -3.15
N ASP A 62 14.86 9.95 -3.39
CA ASP A 62 15.36 9.16 -4.50
C ASP A 62 16.20 8.00 -3.94
N LYS A 63 15.55 6.84 -3.78
CA LYS A 63 16.21 5.62 -3.32
C LYS A 63 15.91 4.50 -4.30
N GLY A 64 16.97 3.99 -4.93
CA GLY A 64 16.89 2.85 -5.84
C GLY A 64 18.15 1.99 -5.79
N PHE A 65 18.10 0.89 -6.52
CA PHE A 65 19.25 0.03 -6.77
C PHE A 65 19.32 -0.31 -8.27
N ASP A 66 20.52 -0.60 -8.74
CA ASP A 66 20.75 -1.03 -10.13
C ASP A 66 20.14 -2.42 -10.31
N TRP A 67 19.05 -2.49 -11.07
CA TRP A 67 18.35 -3.75 -11.35
C TRP A 67 18.97 -4.49 -12.54
N LEU A 68 19.38 -3.74 -13.57
CA LEU A 68 19.99 -4.29 -14.78
C LEU A 68 21.10 -3.38 -15.27
N VAL A 69 22.29 -3.95 -15.49
CA VAL A 69 23.44 -3.24 -16.07
C VAL A 69 23.82 -3.92 -17.40
N LEU A 70 23.70 -3.19 -18.51
CA LEU A 70 24.03 -3.63 -19.86
C LEU A 70 25.08 -2.69 -20.47
N GLY A 71 26.36 -2.96 -20.19
CA GLY A 71 27.47 -2.11 -20.66
C GLY A 71 27.34 -0.69 -20.11
N ASN A 72 27.00 0.27 -20.98
CA ASN A 72 26.81 1.68 -20.61
C ASN A 72 25.37 2.03 -20.20
N PHE A 73 24.43 1.08 -20.25
CA PHE A 73 23.05 1.29 -19.84
C PHE A 73 22.82 0.68 -18.46
N THR A 74 22.38 1.50 -17.51
CA THR A 74 21.98 1.06 -16.17
C THR A 74 20.52 1.39 -15.95
N LEU A 75 19.71 0.36 -15.67
CA LEU A 75 18.31 0.49 -15.30
C LEU A 75 18.18 0.38 -13.78
N GLN A 76 17.74 1.47 -13.16
CA GLN A 76 17.53 1.54 -11.72
C GLN A 76 16.06 1.32 -11.38
N ILE A 77 15.81 0.50 -10.36
CA ILE A 77 14.49 0.35 -9.77
C ILE A 77 14.54 0.96 -8.37
N GLY A 78 13.59 1.85 -8.09
CA GLY A 78 13.55 2.58 -6.84
C GLY A 78 12.23 3.29 -6.64
N MET A 79 12.18 4.07 -5.57
CA MET A 79 11.09 5.00 -5.30
C MET A 79 11.61 6.42 -5.50
N TYR A 80 10.92 7.14 -6.38
CA TYR A 80 11.02 8.58 -6.48
C TYR A 80 9.78 9.18 -5.85
N VAL A 81 9.93 9.86 -4.73
CA VAL A 81 8.81 10.42 -3.96
C VAL A 81 8.94 11.92 -3.91
N ASP A 82 8.05 12.62 -4.59
CA ASP A 82 7.88 14.06 -4.55
C ASP A 82 6.50 14.45 -3.99
N GLY A 83 6.22 15.75 -3.90
CA GLY A 83 4.94 16.25 -3.37
C GLY A 83 3.72 15.71 -4.13
N LEU A 84 3.81 15.55 -5.45
CA LEU A 84 2.74 14.97 -6.27
C LEU A 84 2.52 13.49 -5.91
N THR A 85 3.59 12.72 -5.77
CA THR A 85 3.55 11.31 -5.38
C THR A 85 2.88 11.13 -4.02
N VAL A 86 3.18 12.00 -3.05
CA VAL A 86 2.58 11.95 -1.71
C VAL A 86 1.08 12.22 -1.75
N VAL A 87 0.63 13.20 -2.55
CA VAL A 87 -0.81 13.46 -2.74
C VAL A 87 -1.49 12.27 -3.39
N MET A 88 -0.87 11.63 -4.39
CA MET A 88 -1.43 10.44 -5.03
C MET A 88 -1.48 9.24 -4.09
N LEU A 89 -0.46 9.05 -3.26
CA LEU A 89 -0.44 8.01 -2.24
C LEU A 89 -1.59 8.18 -1.23
N MET A 90 -1.91 9.41 -0.83
CA MET A 90 -3.06 9.71 0.03
C MET A 90 -4.40 9.37 -0.64
N VAL A 91 -4.59 9.77 -1.90
CA VAL A 91 -5.84 9.48 -2.64
C VAL A 91 -6.04 7.98 -2.79
N VAL A 92 -5.02 7.24 -3.21
CA VAL A 92 -5.10 5.79 -3.42
C VAL A 92 -5.44 5.06 -2.12
N THR A 93 -4.79 5.41 -1.01
CA THR A 93 -5.02 4.74 0.27
C THR A 93 -6.38 5.07 0.89
N ILE A 94 -6.88 6.30 0.75
CA ILE A 94 -8.26 6.67 1.14
C ILE A 94 -9.27 5.85 0.37
N VAL A 95 -9.19 5.85 -0.96
CA VAL A 95 -10.18 5.19 -1.81
C VAL A 95 -10.13 3.68 -1.57
N ALA A 96 -8.93 3.11 -1.45
CA ALA A 96 -8.76 1.69 -1.13
C ALA A 96 -9.41 1.32 0.23
N LEU A 97 -9.22 2.15 1.26
CA LEU A 97 -9.81 1.91 2.58
C LEU A 97 -11.34 1.96 2.54
N LEU A 98 -11.90 2.97 1.87
CA LEU A 98 -13.36 3.11 1.71
C LEU A 98 -13.96 1.94 0.92
N VAL A 99 -13.32 1.53 -0.17
CA VAL A 99 -13.73 0.36 -0.96
C VAL A 99 -13.70 -0.90 -0.08
N HIS A 100 -12.64 -1.12 0.71
CA HIS A 100 -12.55 -2.30 1.58
C HIS A 100 -13.62 -2.32 2.67
N ILE A 101 -13.93 -1.18 3.27
CA ILE A 101 -15.02 -1.06 4.25
C ILE A 101 -16.37 -1.34 3.59
N TYR A 102 -16.63 -0.75 2.42
CA TYR A 102 -17.85 -0.99 1.66
C TYR A 102 -18.01 -2.47 1.30
N SER A 103 -16.93 -3.12 0.89
CA SER A 103 -16.93 -4.52 0.48
C SER A 103 -17.31 -5.50 1.60
N ILE A 104 -17.21 -5.11 2.88
CA ILE A 104 -17.70 -5.93 4.01
C ILE A 104 -19.20 -6.17 3.90
N GLY A 105 -19.95 -5.12 3.57
CA GLY A 105 -21.40 -5.17 3.40
C GLY A 105 -21.80 -5.77 2.05
N TYR A 106 -21.09 -5.37 1.00
CA TYR A 106 -21.35 -5.83 -0.37
C TYR A 106 -21.17 -7.35 -0.54
N MET A 107 -20.13 -7.94 0.06
CA MET A 107 -19.82 -9.37 -0.05
C MET A 107 -20.52 -10.22 1.02
N LYS A 108 -21.50 -9.68 1.76
CA LYS A 108 -22.13 -10.40 2.87
C LYS A 108 -22.91 -11.62 2.34
N GLY A 109 -22.48 -12.82 2.74
CA GLY A 109 -23.10 -14.08 2.34
C GLY A 109 -22.50 -14.72 1.10
N ASP A 110 -21.48 -14.12 0.48
CA ASP A 110 -20.77 -14.72 -0.65
C ASP A 110 -19.67 -15.70 -0.15
N PRO A 111 -19.70 -16.98 -0.57
CA PRO A 111 -18.71 -17.98 -0.15
C PRO A 111 -17.28 -17.70 -0.64
N ARG A 112 -17.09 -16.77 -1.58
CA ARG A 112 -15.79 -16.38 -2.15
C ARG A 112 -15.22 -15.13 -1.49
N THR A 113 -15.78 -14.67 -0.37
CA THR A 113 -15.34 -13.42 0.26
C THR A 113 -13.85 -13.41 0.61
N SER A 114 -13.30 -14.51 1.14
CA SER A 114 -11.85 -14.60 1.44
C SER A 114 -10.96 -14.40 0.21
N ARG A 115 -11.43 -14.86 -0.96
CA ARG A 115 -10.71 -14.65 -2.23
C ARG A 115 -10.80 -13.21 -2.69
N TYR A 116 -11.97 -12.58 -2.55
CA TYR A 116 -12.16 -11.18 -2.90
C TYR A 116 -11.22 -10.27 -2.10
N PHE A 117 -11.14 -10.42 -0.77
CA PHE A 117 -10.29 -9.58 0.07
C PHE A 117 -8.78 -9.86 -0.05
N ALA A 118 -8.39 -10.93 -0.76
CA ALA A 118 -6.99 -11.19 -1.07
C ALA A 118 -6.52 -10.32 -2.25
N PHE A 119 -7.37 -10.09 -3.24
CA PHE A 119 -7.04 -9.39 -4.48
C PHE A 119 -7.38 -7.89 -4.39
#